data_AF-W2CTK1-F1
#
_entry.id   AF-W2CTK1-F1
#
_cell.length_a   1.000
_cell.length_b   1.000
_cell.length_c   1.000
_cell.angle_alpha   90.00
_cell.angle_beta   90.00
_cell.angle_gamma   90.00
#
_symmetry.space_group_name_H-M   'P 1'
#
loop_
_entity.id
_entity.type
_entity.pdbx_description
1 polymer ?
#
loop_
_entity_poly.entity_id
_entity_poly.type
_entity_poly.pdbx_seq_one_letter_code
_entity_poly.pdbx_strand_id
1 'polypeptide(L)'
;ARTASALLPMIDAAARRGNSNAVTDATVAMMCARTAVIGALLNVRINLTSITDEAFVKTMTEEADRLEAAAMEAEHKLLEYVKAHAFN
;
A
#
# COMPACT_ATOMS: atom_id res chain seq x y z
N ALA A 1 -1.57 2.99 8.75
CA ALA A 1 -2.18 2.64 7.46
C ALA A 1 -2.35 3.86 6.55
N ARG A 2 -3.22 4.83 6.86
CA ARG A 2 -3.47 6.02 6.03
C ARG A 2 -2.21 6.75 5.56
N THR A 3 -1.31 7.12 6.48
CA THR A 3 -0.06 7.82 6.15
C THR A 3 0.84 7.02 5.20
N ALA A 4 0.97 5.70 5.43
CA ALA A 4 1.75 4.83 4.54
C ALA A 4 1.09 4.70 3.16
N SER A 5 -0.23 4.59 3.11
CA SER A 5 -1.01 4.54 1.86
C SER A 5 -0.90 5.84 1.05
N ALA A 6 -0.79 7.00 1.72
CA ALA A 6 -0.59 8.28 1.04
C ALA A 6 0.75 8.36 0.29
N LEU A 7 1.73 7.50 0.60
CA LEU A 7 3.00 7.43 -0.12
C LEU A 7 2.88 6.75 -1.49
N LEU A 8 1.92 5.84 -1.68
CA LEU A 8 1.85 4.97 -2.86
C LEU A 8 1.85 5.77 -4.19
N PRO A 9 1.05 6.85 -4.35
CA PRO A 9 1.03 7.61 -5.60
C PRO A 9 2.35 8.36 -5.86
N MET A 10 3.02 8.82 -4.80
CA MET A 10 4.31 9.51 -4.91
C MET A 10 5.42 8.54 -5.33
N ILE A 11 5.40 7.32 -4.78
CA ILE A 11 6.35 6.26 -5.14
C ILE A 11 6.13 5.81 -6.59
N ASP A 12 4.88 5.62 -7.03
CA ASP A 12 4.57 5.28 -8.43
C ASP A 12 5.03 6.39 -9.39
N ALA A 13 4.80 7.66 -9.05
CA ALA A 13 5.29 8.79 -9.83
C ALA A 13 6.83 8.81 -9.92
N ALA A 14 7.52 8.54 -8.81
CA ALA A 14 8.98 8.46 -8.78
C ALA A 14 9.50 7.31 -9.67
N ALA A 15 8.85 6.15 -9.65
CA ALA A 15 9.24 5.02 -10.49
C ALA A 15 9.00 5.25 -11.99
N ARG A 16 7.93 5.95 -12.35
CA ARG A 16 7.55 6.16 -13.77
C ARG A 16 8.18 7.39 -14.42
N ARG A 17 8.47 8.42 -13.64
CA ARG A 17 8.87 9.75 -14.16
C ARG A 17 10.15 10.28 -13.53
N GLY A 18 10.64 9.63 -12.48
CA GLY A 18 11.87 10.02 -11.79
C GLY A 18 13.13 9.50 -12.49
N ASN A 19 14.21 9.40 -11.73
CA ASN A 19 15.47 8.86 -12.21
C ASN A 19 15.31 7.38 -12.57
N SER A 20 15.51 7.02 -13.85
CA SER A 20 15.42 5.64 -14.34
C SER A 20 16.34 4.69 -13.58
N ASN A 21 17.50 5.17 -13.13
CA ASN A 21 18.44 4.36 -12.35
C ASN A 21 17.95 4.04 -10.93
N ALA A 22 16.91 4.73 -10.44
CA ALA A 22 16.34 4.53 -9.11
C ALA A 22 15.00 3.77 -9.13
N VAL A 23 14.62 3.17 -10.28
CA VAL A 23 13.34 2.44 -10.42
C VAL A 23 13.24 1.25 -9.46
N THR A 24 14.35 0.57 -9.18
CA THR A 24 14.41 -0.52 -8.21
C THR A 24 14.23 -0.02 -6.78
N ASP A 25 14.81 1.14 -6.44
CA ASP A 25 14.64 1.75 -5.11
C ASP A 25 13.18 2.16 -4.88
N ALA A 26 12.54 2.74 -5.91
CA ALA A 26 11.12 3.06 -5.85
C ALA A 26 10.25 1.80 -5.70
N THR A 27 10.65 0.68 -6.32
CA THR A 27 9.97 -0.61 -6.16
C THR A 27 10.08 -1.13 -4.73
N VAL A 28 11.28 -1.08 -4.15
CA VAL A 28 11.49 -1.44 -2.73
C VAL A 28 10.66 -0.53 -1.82
N ALA A 29 10.63 0.78 -2.06
CA ALA A 29 9.82 1.71 -1.31
C ALA A 29 8.32 1.35 -1.35
N MET A 30 7.81 0.94 -2.52
CA MET A 30 6.42 0.50 -2.67
C MET A 30 6.13 -0.77 -1.87
N MET A 31 7.02 -1.76 -1.91
CA MET A 31 6.90 -2.99 -1.11
C MET A 31 6.90 -2.68 0.41
N CYS A 32 7.77 -1.77 0.84
CA CYS A 32 7.82 -1.32 2.23
C CYS A 32 6.52 -0.57 2.61
N ALA A 33 6.02 0.32 1.75
CA ALA A 33 4.78 1.04 2.00
C ALA A 33 3.58 0.10 2.09
N ARG A 34 3.46 -0.88 1.19
CA ARG A 34 2.44 -1.94 1.26
C ARG A 34 2.53 -2.71 2.57
N THR A 35 3.73 -3.16 2.94
CA THR A 35 3.96 -3.90 4.18
C THR A 35 3.56 -3.08 5.40
N ALA A 36 3.89 -1.78 5.43
CA ALA A 36 3.50 -0.87 6.51
C ALA A 36 1.98 -0.64 6.58
N VAL A 37 1.28 -0.60 5.44
CA VAL A 37 -0.19 -0.55 5.40
C VAL A 37 -0.75 -1.82 6.03
N ILE A 38 -0.39 -2.99 5.53
CA ILE A 38 -0.94 -4.28 5.99
C ILE A 38 -0.62 -4.50 7.47
N GLY A 39 0.64 -4.30 7.89
CA GLY A 39 1.05 -4.45 9.28
C GLY A 39 0.25 -3.55 10.24
N ALA A 40 -0.01 -2.30 9.85
CA ALA A 40 -0.85 -1.42 10.65
C ALA A 40 -2.32 -1.88 10.71
N LEU A 41 -2.85 -2.42 9.61
CA LEU A 41 -4.24 -2.90 9.54
C LEU A 41 -4.46 -4.20 10.32
N LEU A 42 -3.46 -5.07 10.43
CA LEU A 42 -3.55 -6.26 11.29
C LEU A 42 -3.80 -5.87 12.75
N ASN A 43 -3.10 -4.85 13.26
CA ASN A 43 -3.34 -4.33 14.61
C ASN A 43 -4.75 -3.75 14.77
N VAL A 44 -5.25 -3.04 13.75
CA VAL A 44 -6.63 -2.52 13.73
C VAL A 44 -7.63 -3.67 13.82
N ARG A 45 -7.51 -4.67 12.94
CA ARG A 45 -8.42 -5.82 12.89
C ARG A 45 -8.47 -6.59 14.20
N ILE A 46 -7.31 -6.81 14.84
CA ILE A 46 -7.25 -7.45 16.17
C ILE A 46 -8.06 -6.64 17.19
N ASN A 47 -7.85 -5.32 17.27
CA ASN A 47 -8.58 -4.46 18.20
C ASN A 47 -10.09 -4.45 17.93
N LEU A 48 -10.53 -4.43 16.67
CA LEU A 48 -11.95 -4.43 16.30
C LEU A 48 -12.71 -5.65 16.85
N THR A 49 -12.06 -6.81 17.03
CA THR A 49 -12.71 -8.02 17.58
C THR A 49 -13.27 -7.86 18.99
N SER A 50 -12.78 -6.85 19.72
CA SER A 50 -13.18 -6.56 21.11
C SER A 50 -14.16 -5.40 21.27
N ILE A 51 -14.53 -4.74 20.17
CA ILE A 51 -15.40 -3.55 20.17
C ILE A 51 -16.84 -3.97 19.88
N THR A 52 -17.79 -3.51 20.70
CA THR A 52 -19.22 -3.85 20.59
C THR A 52 -20.03 -2.88 19.73
N ASP A 53 -19.50 -1.70 19.41
CA ASP A 53 -20.14 -0.75 18.50
C ASP A 53 -20.05 -1.25 17.05
N GLU A 54 -21.12 -1.88 16.57
CA GLU A 54 -21.20 -2.47 15.24
C GLU A 54 -21.02 -1.45 14.11
N ALA A 55 -21.53 -0.21 14.29
CA ALA A 55 -21.42 0.83 13.27
C ALA A 55 -19.97 1.30 13.12
N PHE A 56 -19.26 1.43 14.24
CA PHE A 56 -17.83 1.72 14.24
C PHE A 56 -17.01 0.58 13.63
N VAL A 57 -17.27 -0.67 14.05
CA VAL A 57 -16.58 -1.86 13.51
C VAL A 57 -16.76 -1.96 12.00
N LYS A 58 -17.98 -1.79 11.50
CA LYS A 58 -18.25 -1.80 10.05
C LYS A 58 -17.46 -0.73 9.32
N THR A 59 -17.53 0.52 9.79
CA THR A 59 -16.85 1.65 9.14
C THR A 59 -15.33 1.45 9.08
N MET A 60 -14.73 1.01 10.19
CA MET A 60 -13.29 0.77 10.25
C MET A 60 -12.85 -0.44 9.42
N THR A 61 -13.68 -1.48 9.35
CA THR A 61 -13.42 -2.67 8.51
C THR A 61 -13.42 -2.29 7.03
N GLU A 62 -14.45 -1.56 6.58
CA GLU A 62 -14.54 -1.10 5.18
C GLU A 62 -13.36 -0.21 4.78
N GLU A 63 -12.89 0.67 5.68
CA GLU A 63 -11.70 1.47 5.41
C GLU A 63 -10.42 0.64 5.39
N ALA A 64 -10.25 -0.30 6.32
CA ALA A 64 -9.11 -1.20 6.34
C ALA A 64 -9.01 -1.99 5.03
N ASP A 65 -10.11 -2.57 4.56
CA ASP A 65 -10.16 -3.35 3.33
C ASP A 65 -9.82 -2.51 2.10
N ARG A 66 -10.33 -1.27 2.03
CA ARG A 66 -9.97 -0.34 0.93
C ARG A 66 -8.48 0.01 0.92
N LEU A 67 -7.89 0.27 2.09
CA LEU A 67 -6.48 0.63 2.19
C LEU A 67 -5.57 -0.56 1.85
N GLU A 68 -5.92 -1.77 2.29
CA GLU A 68 -5.20 -3.00 1.94
C GLU A 68 -5.25 -3.26 0.43
N ALA A 69 -6.45 -3.23 -0.15
CA ALA A 69 -6.63 -3.45 -1.59
C ALA A 69 -5.85 -2.42 -2.43
N ALA A 70 -5.92 -1.13 -2.05
CA ALA A 70 -5.17 -0.07 -2.74
C ALA A 70 -3.66 -0.29 -2.67
N ALA A 71 -3.14 -0.71 -1.52
CA ALA A 71 -1.71 -0.97 -1.34
C ALA A 71 -1.21 -2.19 -2.13
N MET A 72 -1.99 -3.28 -2.14
CA MET A 72 -1.67 -4.48 -2.92
C MET A 72 -1.70 -4.17 -4.43
N GLU A 73 -2.73 -3.47 -4.88
CA GLU A 73 -2.88 -3.09 -6.28
C GLU A 73 -1.78 -2.15 -6.76
N ALA A 74 -1.36 -1.18 -5.93
CA ALA A 74 -0.27 -0.26 -6.25
C ALA A 74 1.07 -1.00 -6.41
N GLU A 75 1.39 -1.93 -5.50
CA GLU A 75 2.59 -2.76 -5.61
C GLU A 75 2.55 -3.64 -6.87
N HIS A 76 1.42 -4.30 -7.11
CA HIS A 76 1.24 -5.17 -8.28
C HIS A 76 1.46 -4.40 -9.59
N LYS A 77 0.78 -3.27 -9.76
CA LYS A 77 0.92 -2.41 -10.95
C LYS A 77 2.34 -1.91 -11.16
N LEU A 78 3.04 -1.56 -10.08
CA LEU A 78 4.41 -1.10 -10.19
C LEU A 78 5.36 -2.25 -10.59
N LEU A 79 5.20 -3.43 -9.98
CA LEU A 79 5.99 -4.60 -10.34
C LEU A 79 5.84 -4.99 -11.82
N GLU A 80 4.61 -4.99 -12.33
CA GLU A 80 4.37 -5.25 -13.76
C GLU A 80 5.02 -4.19 -14.66
N TYR A 81 4.94 -2.91 -14.27
CA TYR A 81 5.64 -1.84 -14.98
C TYR A 81 7.16 -2.06 -15.01
N VAL A 82 7.79 -2.35 -13.87
CA VAL A 82 9.24 -2.55 -13.78
C VAL A 82 9.69 -3.77 -14.59
N LYS A 83 8.98 -4.89 -14.52
CA LYS A 83 9.28 -6.07 -15.35
C LYS A 83 9.26 -5.76 -16.84
N ALA A 84 8.34 -4.92 -17.29
CA ALA A 84 8.19 -4.57 -18.69
C ALA A 84 9.21 -3.53 -19.20
N HIS A 85 9.81 -2.71 -18.33
CA HIS A 85 10.59 -1.53 -18.74
C HIS A 85 12.01 -1.43 -18.16
N ALA A 86 12.30 -2.06 -17.02
CA ALA A 86 13.58 -1.86 -16.32
C ALA A 86 14.65 -2.92 -16.67
N PHE A 87 14.29 -3.98 -17.38
CA PHE A 87 15.17 -5.09 -17.73
C PHE A 87 15.37 -5.26 -19.25
N ASN A 88 14.84 -4.33 -20.05
CA ASN A 88 14.97 -4.26 -21.51
C ASN A 88 15.81 -3.05 -21.88
#